data_AF-A0A7Y5L1L4-F1
#
_entry.id   AF-A0A7Y5L1L4-F1
#
_cell.length_a   1.000
_cell.length_b   1.000
_cell.length_c   1.000
_cell.angle_alpha   90.00
_cell.angle_beta   90.00
_cell.angle_gamma   90.00
#
_symmetry.space_group_name_H-M   'P 1'
#
loop_
_entity.id
_entity.type
_entity.pdbx_description
1 polymer ?
#
loop_
_entity_poly.entity_id
_entity_poly.type
_entity_poly.pdbx_seq_one_letter_code
_entity_poly.pdbx_strand_id
1 'polypeptide(L)'
;MPLFEFELARIEDIEPWGNRSLSWFELTDGRFRMPVGDQVLFEYSEVITRHWEARLCAHTHQSAVFERAADYQIAAFVRDMLGSAAAGAARLPERVERLAADWERLTDLRNEADPNDESDEATDRADAAWRWLGERSPWTSYLVASPRFHFVRVGEEVRIHWDNREQRVDELPVWTAQAGVFAMPVERFLYECRDFAERLLLEMERRIAMVESGAALAQADMDPESLRWQQETWRTEFDSYFAGYQPEIPWDEAQRALELIAAKRGVPF
;
A
#
# COMPACT_ATOMS: atom_id res chain seq x y z
N MET A 1 14.08 -2.43 13.36
CA MET A 1 13.41 -1.38 12.58
C MET A 1 12.06 -1.95 12.16
N PRO A 2 10.96 -1.22 12.40
CA PRO A 2 9.63 -1.69 12.02
C PRO A 2 9.51 -1.75 10.50
N LEU A 3 8.61 -2.60 9.99
CA LEU A 3 8.34 -2.71 8.55
C LEU A 3 7.64 -1.46 8.01
N PHE A 4 6.78 -0.84 8.83
CA PHE A 4 6.02 0.36 8.47
C PHE A 4 6.42 1.52 9.39
N GLU A 5 7.01 2.55 8.80
CA GLU A 5 7.42 3.77 9.49
C GLU A 5 6.49 4.90 9.10
N PHE A 6 6.08 5.72 10.08
CA PHE A 6 5.29 6.91 9.82
C PHE A 6 5.60 8.02 10.83
N GLU A 7 5.33 9.24 10.41
CA GLU A 7 5.36 10.44 11.24
C GLU A 7 4.15 11.30 10.88
N LEU A 8 3.35 11.67 11.88
CA LEU A 8 2.18 12.52 11.66
C LEU A 8 2.60 14.00 11.63
N ALA A 9 2.08 14.75 10.66
CA ALA A 9 2.24 16.21 10.59
C ALA A 9 1.64 16.86 11.84
N ARG A 10 2.23 17.97 12.30
CA ARG A 10 1.71 18.66 13.50
C ARG A 10 0.27 19.10 13.28
N ILE A 11 -0.58 19.02 14.30
CA ILE A 11 -2.01 19.39 14.19
C ILE A 11 -2.18 20.83 13.66
N GLU A 12 -1.28 21.73 14.04
CA GLU A 12 -1.33 23.14 13.62
C GLU A 12 -1.00 23.34 12.12
N ASP A 13 -0.37 22.36 11.48
CA ASP A 13 0.04 22.41 10.08
C ASP A 13 -0.99 21.72 9.15
N ILE A 14 -2.03 21.08 9.72
CA ILE A 14 -3.04 20.35 8.95
C ILE A 14 -4.14 21.31 8.50
N GLU A 15 -4.30 21.43 7.18
CA GLU A 15 -5.38 22.19 6.56
C GLU A 15 -6.61 21.29 6.35
N PRO A 16 -7.82 21.75 6.69
CA PRO A 16 -9.04 20.97 6.49
C PRO A 16 -9.40 20.89 5.01
N TRP A 17 -9.97 19.76 4.59
CA TRP A 17 -10.46 19.58 3.24
C TRP A 17 -11.89 20.08 3.11
N GLY A 18 -12.05 21.30 2.60
CA GLY A 18 -13.35 21.88 2.32
C GLY A 18 -14.02 22.49 3.55
N ASN A 19 -14.81 21.71 4.30
CA ASN A 19 -15.50 22.21 5.50
C ASN A 19 -14.50 22.63 6.58
N ARG A 20 -14.93 23.52 7.49
CA ARG A 20 -14.06 24.15 8.50
C ARG A 20 -13.65 23.23 9.67
N SER A 21 -13.96 21.94 9.62
CA SER A 21 -13.77 21.00 10.72
C SER A 21 -12.85 19.85 10.34
N LEU A 22 -11.87 19.52 11.18
CA LEU A 22 -10.97 18.38 10.97
C LEU A 22 -11.61 17.09 11.50
N SER A 23 -11.70 16.10 10.62
CA SER A 23 -12.05 14.71 10.92
C SER A 23 -10.86 13.94 11.47
N TRP A 24 -11.13 12.73 12.00
CA TRP A 24 -10.08 11.83 12.47
C TRP A 24 -9.10 11.46 11.35
N PHE A 25 -9.63 11.23 10.15
CA PHE A 25 -8.83 10.88 8.97
C PHE A 25 -7.87 12.00 8.58
N GLU A 26 -8.35 13.25 8.52
CA GLU A 26 -7.50 14.41 8.19
C GLU A 26 -6.40 14.63 9.23
N LEU A 27 -6.69 14.37 10.51
CA LEU A 27 -5.69 14.43 11.58
C LEU A 27 -4.59 13.37 11.47
N THR A 28 -4.72 12.41 10.56
CA THR A 28 -3.66 11.45 10.23
C THR A 28 -2.76 11.88 9.09
N ASP A 29 -2.85 13.13 8.61
CA ASP A 29 -1.90 13.65 7.64
C ASP A 29 -0.46 13.48 8.13
N GLY A 30 0.42 13.02 7.25
CA GLY A 30 1.77 12.63 7.64
C GLY A 30 2.58 12.01 6.52
N ARG A 31 3.75 11.50 6.91
CA ARG A 31 4.74 10.88 6.03
C ARG A 31 4.95 9.44 6.41
N PHE A 32 5.24 8.59 5.43
CA PHE A 32 5.47 7.17 5.67
C PHE A 32 6.52 6.57 4.75
N ARG A 33 7.08 5.47 5.21
CA ARG A 33 8.09 4.67 4.52
C ARG A 33 7.93 3.22 4.90
N MET A 34 8.45 2.33 4.07
CA MET A 34 8.43 0.90 4.34
C MET A 34 9.82 0.29 4.05
N PRO A 35 10.67 0.15 5.08
CA PRO A 35 11.99 -0.46 4.91
C PRO A 35 11.90 -1.95 4.55
N VAL A 36 12.58 -2.34 3.48
CA VAL A 36 12.61 -3.71 2.94
C VAL A 36 14.04 -4.13 2.65
N GLY A 37 14.70 -4.73 3.65
CA GLY A 37 16.11 -5.10 3.55
C GLY A 37 17.02 -3.86 3.50
N ASP A 38 17.73 -3.68 2.40
CA ASP A 38 18.61 -2.53 2.14
C ASP A 38 17.94 -1.40 1.34
N GLN A 39 16.67 -1.58 0.98
CA GLN A 39 15.87 -0.61 0.23
C GLN A 39 14.72 -0.07 1.08
N VAL A 40 14.11 1.03 0.62
CA VAL A 40 12.97 1.67 1.27
C VAL A 40 11.89 1.92 0.22
N LEU A 41 10.74 1.26 0.36
CA LEU A 41 9.55 1.58 -0.42
C LEU A 41 8.93 2.89 0.09
N PHE A 42 8.22 3.59 -0.78
CA PHE A 42 7.65 4.92 -0.53
C PHE A 42 8.71 6.00 -0.26
N GLU A 43 9.93 5.81 -0.76
CA GLU A 43 10.95 6.86 -0.80
C GLU A 43 11.14 7.36 -2.24
N TYR A 44 10.80 8.63 -2.49
CA TYR A 44 11.03 9.30 -3.77
C TYR A 44 12.52 9.36 -4.11
N SER A 45 12.81 9.20 -5.41
CA SER A 45 14.17 9.30 -5.92
C SER A 45 14.67 10.75 -5.83
N GLU A 46 15.98 10.92 -5.65
CA GLU A 46 16.56 12.27 -5.62
C GLU A 46 16.38 13.01 -6.96
N VAL A 47 16.33 12.29 -8.07
CA VAL A 47 16.16 12.89 -9.40
C VAL A 47 14.75 13.44 -9.58
N ILE A 48 13.71 12.75 -9.08
CA ILE A 48 12.34 13.24 -9.22
C ILE A 48 12.06 14.41 -8.28
N THR A 49 12.58 14.39 -7.04
CA THR A 49 12.37 15.51 -6.11
C THR A 49 12.99 16.79 -6.65
N ARG A 50 14.23 16.73 -7.15
CA ARG A 50 14.89 17.88 -7.81
C ARG A 50 14.14 18.38 -9.04
N HIS A 51 13.55 17.46 -9.81
CA HIS A 51 12.73 17.83 -10.98
C HIS A 51 11.47 18.60 -10.56
N TRP A 52 10.77 18.14 -9.52
CA TRP A 52 9.61 18.85 -8.98
C TRP A 52 9.97 20.20 -8.36
N GLU A 53 11.11 20.29 -7.64
CA GLU A 53 11.65 21.55 -7.11
C GLU A 53 11.90 22.57 -8.23
N ALA A 54 12.61 22.15 -9.28
CA ALA A 54 12.91 23.00 -10.44
C ALA A 54 11.62 23.45 -11.14
N ARG A 55 10.65 22.53 -11.30
CA ARG A 55 9.36 22.84 -11.91
C ARG A 55 8.56 23.82 -11.06
N LEU A 56 8.48 23.64 -9.75
CA LEU A 56 7.79 24.55 -8.84
C LEU A 56 8.40 25.96 -8.89
N CYS A 57 9.74 26.05 -8.84
CA CYS A 57 10.45 27.32 -8.95
C CYS A 57 10.17 28.03 -10.28
N ALA A 58 10.12 27.29 -11.39
CA ALA A 58 9.79 27.86 -12.69
C ALA A 58 8.38 28.45 -12.74
N HIS A 59 7.40 27.82 -12.08
CA HIS A 59 5.98 28.24 -12.13
C HIS A 59 5.60 29.30 -11.10
N THR A 60 6.18 29.22 -9.89
CA THR A 60 5.76 30.04 -8.75
C THR A 60 6.82 31.04 -8.28
N HIS A 61 8.06 30.90 -8.79
CA HIS A 61 9.26 31.61 -8.31
C HIS A 61 9.54 31.37 -6.82
N GLN A 62 9.00 30.29 -6.26
CA GLN A 62 9.28 29.83 -4.91
C GLN A 62 10.27 28.67 -4.93
N SER A 63 11.21 28.69 -3.99
CA SER A 63 12.06 27.54 -3.70
C SER A 63 11.43 26.76 -2.56
N ALA A 64 11.14 25.49 -2.81
CA ALA A 64 10.79 24.51 -1.79
C ALA A 64 11.77 23.35 -1.87
N VAL A 65 11.94 22.64 -0.76
CA VAL A 65 12.65 21.36 -0.73
C VAL A 65 11.59 20.28 -0.64
N PHE A 66 11.61 19.33 -1.57
CA PHE A 66 10.70 18.21 -1.53
C PHE A 66 11.26 17.11 -0.63
N GLU A 67 10.45 16.68 0.32
CA GLU A 67 10.76 15.56 1.18
C GLU A 67 10.80 14.27 0.37
N ARG A 68 11.69 13.36 0.76
CA ARG A 68 11.83 12.07 0.06
C ARG A 68 10.86 11.01 0.55
N ALA A 69 10.27 11.17 1.74
CA ALA A 69 9.20 10.28 2.19
C ALA A 69 7.92 10.60 1.41
N ALA A 70 7.15 9.59 1.03
CA ALA A 70 5.78 9.82 0.58
C ALA A 70 4.94 10.39 1.73
N ASP A 71 4.06 11.32 1.40
CA ASP A 71 3.11 11.94 2.32
C ASP A 71 1.67 11.74 1.84
N TYR A 72 0.81 11.40 2.79
CA TYR A 72 -0.65 11.27 2.65
C TYR A 72 -1.24 10.97 4.05
N GLN A 73 -2.56 10.80 4.14
CA GLN A 73 -3.19 10.34 5.38
C GLN A 73 -2.70 8.94 5.75
N ILE A 74 -2.03 8.83 6.89
CA ILE A 74 -1.48 7.56 7.40
C ILE A 74 -2.60 6.52 7.59
N ALA A 75 -3.82 6.96 7.89
CA ALA A 75 -4.97 6.07 7.96
C ALA A 75 -5.28 5.35 6.64
N ALA A 76 -5.15 6.03 5.48
CA ALA A 76 -5.30 5.39 4.18
C ALA A 76 -4.16 4.39 3.96
N PHE A 77 -2.92 4.82 4.24
CA PHE A 77 -1.77 3.94 4.11
C PHE A 77 -1.90 2.66 4.97
N VAL A 78 -2.31 2.77 6.25
CA VAL A 78 -2.61 1.61 7.11
C VAL A 78 -3.69 0.74 6.49
N ARG A 79 -4.83 1.33 6.10
CA ARG A 79 -5.95 0.61 5.47
C ARG A 79 -5.49 -0.24 4.29
N ASP A 80 -4.70 0.33 3.39
CA ASP A 80 -4.26 -0.39 2.18
C ASP A 80 -3.24 -1.49 2.51
N MET A 81 -2.32 -1.25 3.45
CA MET A 81 -1.35 -2.28 3.85
C MET A 81 -2.04 -3.45 4.56
N LEU A 82 -2.97 -3.15 5.47
CA LEU A 82 -3.71 -4.15 6.24
C LEU A 82 -4.73 -4.89 5.38
N GLY A 83 -5.36 -4.20 4.42
CA GLY A 83 -6.30 -4.78 3.47
C GLY A 83 -5.73 -5.98 2.70
N SER A 84 -4.41 -6.00 2.47
CA SER A 84 -3.71 -7.11 1.82
C SER A 84 -3.00 -8.06 2.79
N ALA A 85 -2.96 -7.76 4.09
CA ALA A 85 -2.14 -8.52 5.05
C ALA A 85 -2.64 -9.97 5.23
N ALA A 86 -3.95 -10.17 5.41
CA ALA A 86 -4.52 -11.50 5.58
C ALA A 86 -4.32 -12.37 4.34
N ALA A 87 -4.57 -11.81 3.15
CA ALA A 87 -4.32 -12.49 1.88
C ALA A 87 -2.82 -12.82 1.69
N GLY A 88 -1.95 -11.85 2.00
CA GLY A 88 -0.50 -12.01 1.88
C GLY A 88 0.09 -13.07 2.80
N ALA A 89 -0.50 -13.27 3.98
CA ALA A 89 -0.09 -14.30 4.95
C ALA A 89 -0.78 -15.67 4.74
N ALA A 90 -1.86 -15.72 3.96
CA ALA A 90 -2.58 -16.95 3.70
C ALA A 90 -1.77 -17.92 2.84
N ARG A 91 -1.92 -19.22 3.12
CA ARG A 91 -1.30 -20.27 2.29
C ARG A 91 -1.90 -20.28 0.90
N LEU A 92 -1.04 -20.48 -0.09
CA LEU A 92 -1.42 -20.66 -1.48
C LEU A 92 -1.58 -22.16 -1.79
N PRO A 93 -2.43 -22.54 -2.75
CA PRO A 93 -2.38 -23.88 -3.33
C PRO A 93 -0.99 -24.16 -3.91
N GLU A 94 -0.51 -25.40 -3.78
CA GLU A 94 0.87 -25.80 -4.11
C GLU A 94 1.35 -25.32 -5.49
N ARG A 95 0.49 -25.39 -6.52
CA ARG A 95 0.85 -24.93 -7.89
C ARG A 95 0.98 -23.42 -7.98
N VAL A 96 0.07 -22.69 -7.33
CA VAL A 96 0.11 -21.22 -7.27
C VAL A 96 1.31 -20.77 -6.44
N GLU A 97 1.62 -21.45 -5.33
CA GLU A 97 2.81 -21.18 -4.52
C GLU A 97 4.10 -21.38 -5.31
N ARG A 98 4.22 -22.47 -6.09
CA ARG A 98 5.36 -22.70 -6.97
C ARG A 98 5.54 -21.60 -8.00
N LEU A 99 4.44 -21.13 -8.61
CA LEU A 99 4.48 -20.01 -9.54
C LEU A 99 4.90 -18.72 -8.82
N ALA A 100 4.33 -18.44 -7.65
CA ALA A 100 4.70 -17.28 -6.82
C ALA A 100 6.15 -17.28 -6.35
N ALA A 101 6.73 -18.47 -6.11
CA ALA A 101 8.13 -18.61 -5.74
C ALA A 101 9.09 -18.24 -6.88
N ASP A 102 8.62 -18.33 -8.14
CA ASP A 102 9.29 -17.95 -9.38
C ASP A 102 8.69 -16.65 -9.92
N TRP A 103 9.05 -15.54 -9.29
CA TRP A 103 8.43 -14.23 -9.53
C TRP A 103 8.62 -13.72 -10.97
N GLU A 104 9.75 -14.04 -11.60
CA GLU A 104 10.02 -13.69 -12.99
C GLU A 104 9.00 -14.37 -13.90
N ARG A 105 8.85 -15.69 -13.78
CA ARG A 105 7.85 -16.44 -14.53
C ARG A 105 6.41 -16.00 -14.27
N LEU A 106 6.07 -15.68 -13.02
CA LEU A 106 4.75 -15.14 -12.69
C LEU A 106 4.51 -13.81 -13.41
N THR A 107 5.52 -12.94 -13.44
CA THR A 107 5.45 -11.64 -14.10
C THR A 107 5.35 -11.78 -15.61
N ASP A 108 6.12 -12.67 -16.22
CA ASP A 108 6.06 -12.97 -17.66
C ASP A 108 4.67 -13.47 -18.04
N LEU A 109 4.13 -14.46 -17.29
CA LEU A 109 2.80 -15.00 -17.54
C LEU A 109 1.69 -13.93 -17.44
N ARG A 110 1.86 -12.95 -16.53
CA ARG A 110 0.94 -11.83 -16.35
C ARG A 110 1.04 -10.80 -17.48
N ASN A 111 2.25 -10.42 -17.87
CA ASN A 111 2.50 -9.42 -18.89
C ASN A 111 2.13 -9.91 -20.30
N GLU A 112 2.15 -11.23 -20.51
CA GLU A 112 1.71 -11.87 -21.75
C GLU A 112 0.18 -12.04 -21.85
N ALA A 113 -0.65 -11.34 -21.06
CA ALA A 113 -2.08 -11.22 -21.39
C ALA A 113 -2.21 -10.58 -22.78
N ASP A 114 -3.03 -11.14 -23.69
CA ASP A 114 -3.16 -10.62 -25.06
C ASP A 114 -3.81 -9.23 -25.01
N PRO A 115 -3.06 -8.14 -25.27
CA PRO A 115 -3.63 -6.80 -25.13
C PRO A 115 -4.66 -6.50 -26.23
N ASN A 116 -4.79 -7.37 -27.24
CA ASN A 116 -5.74 -7.21 -28.35
C ASN A 116 -7.02 -8.05 -28.18
N ASP A 117 -7.09 -8.91 -27.16
CA ASP A 117 -8.27 -9.74 -26.87
C ASP A 117 -9.09 -9.08 -25.76
N GLU A 118 -9.82 -8.01 -26.13
CA GLU A 118 -10.70 -7.26 -25.22
C GLU A 118 -12.09 -7.90 -25.08
N SER A 119 -12.22 -9.20 -25.35
CA SER A 119 -13.49 -9.89 -25.15
C SER A 119 -13.83 -9.97 -23.66
N ASP A 120 -15.12 -9.92 -23.33
CA ASP A 120 -15.59 -10.11 -21.94
C ASP A 120 -15.06 -11.43 -21.37
N GLU A 121 -15.04 -12.51 -22.16
CA GLU A 121 -14.49 -13.80 -21.75
C GLU A 121 -12.98 -13.77 -21.44
N ALA A 122 -12.19 -12.98 -22.17
CA ALA A 122 -10.77 -12.82 -21.89
C ALA A 122 -10.53 -11.98 -20.64
N THR A 123 -11.35 -10.95 -20.43
CA THR A 123 -11.33 -10.09 -19.23
C THR A 123 -11.70 -10.89 -17.98
N ASP A 124 -12.81 -11.63 -18.01
CA ASP A 124 -13.27 -12.48 -16.90
C ASP A 124 -12.23 -13.54 -16.55
N ARG A 125 -11.61 -14.15 -17.57
CA ARG A 125 -10.53 -15.13 -17.36
C ARG A 125 -9.30 -14.50 -16.72
N ALA A 126 -8.91 -13.31 -17.16
CA ALA A 126 -7.78 -12.60 -16.58
C ALA A 126 -8.06 -12.18 -15.13
N ASP A 127 -9.27 -11.68 -14.85
CA ASP A 127 -9.69 -11.36 -13.48
C ASP A 127 -9.65 -12.60 -12.60
N ALA A 128 -10.28 -13.71 -13.01
CA ALA A 128 -10.26 -14.97 -12.27
C ALA A 128 -8.83 -15.49 -12.00
N ALA A 129 -7.93 -15.39 -12.99
CA ALA A 129 -6.55 -15.85 -12.86
C ALA A 129 -5.70 -14.99 -11.91
N TRP A 130 -5.94 -13.68 -11.86
CA TRP A 130 -5.06 -12.72 -11.19
C TRP A 130 -5.67 -12.06 -9.96
N ARG A 131 -6.95 -12.26 -9.68
CA ARG A 131 -7.63 -11.66 -8.52
C ARG A 131 -6.91 -11.94 -7.21
N TRP A 132 -6.43 -13.17 -7.02
CA TRP A 132 -5.67 -13.55 -5.84
C TRP A 132 -4.40 -12.70 -5.63
N LEU A 133 -3.73 -12.31 -6.71
CA LEU A 133 -2.56 -11.44 -6.64
C LEU A 133 -2.99 -9.99 -6.37
N GLY A 134 -4.12 -9.56 -6.93
CA GLY A 134 -4.74 -8.26 -6.65
C GLY A 134 -5.08 -8.08 -5.16
N GLU A 135 -5.69 -9.07 -4.51
CA GLU A 135 -5.96 -9.06 -3.06
C GLU A 135 -4.68 -8.93 -2.21
N ARG A 136 -3.54 -9.30 -2.77
CA ARG A 136 -2.20 -9.25 -2.18
C ARG A 136 -1.42 -7.98 -2.54
N SER A 137 -2.06 -7.05 -3.25
CA SER A 137 -1.47 -5.82 -3.74
C SER A 137 -2.12 -4.62 -3.05
N PRO A 138 -1.43 -3.96 -2.10
CA PRO A 138 -1.96 -2.76 -1.49
C PRO A 138 -2.27 -1.67 -2.52
N TRP A 139 -3.43 -1.02 -2.37
CA TRP A 139 -3.91 -0.02 -3.33
C TRP A 139 -3.41 1.38 -2.96
N THR A 140 -2.49 1.94 -3.74
CA THR A 140 -1.83 3.22 -3.42
C THR A 140 -1.99 4.26 -4.54
N SER A 141 -3.08 4.21 -5.30
CA SER A 141 -3.28 5.05 -6.49
C SER A 141 -3.48 6.54 -6.17
N TYR A 142 -3.62 6.91 -4.90
CA TYR A 142 -3.57 8.32 -4.46
C TYR A 142 -2.16 8.91 -4.53
N LEU A 143 -1.12 8.06 -4.68
CA LEU A 143 0.26 8.50 -4.88
C LEU A 143 0.58 8.69 -6.37
N VAL A 144 1.47 9.64 -6.66
CA VAL A 144 2.02 9.85 -8.00
C VAL A 144 2.77 8.60 -8.44
N ALA A 145 2.44 8.08 -9.63
CA ALA A 145 3.03 6.86 -10.19
C ALA A 145 3.11 5.74 -9.15
N SER A 146 1.96 5.40 -8.56
CA SER A 146 1.81 4.51 -7.41
C SER A 146 2.76 3.29 -7.45
N PRO A 147 3.51 3.01 -6.36
CA PRO A 147 4.46 1.91 -6.35
C PRO A 147 3.72 0.59 -6.50
N ARG A 148 4.32 -0.34 -7.25
CA ARG A 148 3.76 -1.68 -7.49
C ARG A 148 4.51 -2.69 -6.65
N PHE A 149 3.79 -3.30 -5.70
CA PHE A 149 4.34 -4.34 -4.85
C PHE A 149 3.25 -5.29 -4.34
N HIS A 150 3.68 -6.45 -3.87
CA HIS A 150 2.80 -7.56 -3.51
C HIS A 150 3.30 -8.26 -2.25
N PHE A 151 2.38 -8.65 -1.37
CA PHE A 151 2.65 -9.55 -0.24
C PHE A 151 2.28 -10.98 -0.61
N VAL A 152 3.25 -11.87 -0.67
CA VAL A 152 3.01 -13.24 -1.15
C VAL A 152 3.67 -14.25 -0.23
N ARG A 153 2.88 -15.14 0.37
CA ARG A 153 3.42 -16.23 1.17
C ARG A 153 4.04 -17.31 0.29
N VAL A 154 5.26 -17.71 0.63
CA VAL A 154 5.95 -18.88 0.09
C VAL A 154 6.52 -19.67 1.26
N GLY A 155 5.96 -20.85 1.51
CA GLY A 155 6.27 -21.67 2.68
C GLY A 155 5.85 -20.99 3.98
N GLU A 156 6.81 -20.67 4.84
CA GLU A 156 6.59 -20.02 6.14
C GLU A 156 7.03 -18.55 6.16
N GLU A 157 7.31 -17.98 4.99
CA GLU A 157 7.70 -16.58 4.82
C GLU A 157 6.69 -15.82 3.97
N VAL A 158 6.47 -14.55 4.30
CA VAL A 158 5.88 -13.57 3.38
C VAL A 158 7.02 -12.92 2.62
N ARG A 159 6.90 -12.93 1.30
CA ARG A 159 7.77 -12.22 0.37
C ARG A 159 7.06 -10.95 -0.09
N ILE A 160 7.77 -9.84 0.04
CA ILE A 160 7.37 -8.53 -0.47
C ILE A 160 8.11 -8.35 -1.78
N HIS A 161 7.39 -8.47 -2.89
CA HIS A 161 7.94 -8.27 -4.23
C HIS A 161 7.57 -6.89 -4.74
N TRP A 162 8.50 -6.15 -5.34
CA TRP A 162 8.21 -4.86 -5.97
C TRP A 162 8.89 -4.72 -7.33
N ASP A 163 8.23 -3.97 -8.21
CA ASP A 163 8.79 -3.53 -9.49
C ASP A 163 8.23 -2.16 -9.89
N ASN A 164 9.04 -1.14 -9.63
CA ASN A 164 8.75 0.26 -9.85
C ASN A 164 9.48 0.83 -11.08
N ARG A 165 10.10 0.00 -11.92
CA ARG A 165 10.89 0.48 -13.08
C ARG A 165 10.05 1.25 -14.10
N GLU A 166 8.76 0.93 -14.19
CA GLU A 166 7.78 1.61 -15.02
C GLU A 166 7.11 2.81 -14.32
N GLN A 167 7.32 3.00 -13.02
CA GLN A 167 6.77 4.13 -12.28
C GLN A 167 7.63 5.37 -12.53
N ARG A 168 7.32 6.07 -13.62
CA ARG A 168 8.08 7.22 -14.13
C ARG A 168 7.19 8.44 -14.33
N VAL A 169 7.78 9.61 -14.17
CA VAL A 169 7.18 10.91 -14.53
C VAL A 169 8.22 11.67 -15.35
N ASP A 170 7.85 12.15 -16.54
CA ASP A 170 8.78 12.80 -17.48
C ASP A 170 10.04 11.96 -17.75
N GLU A 171 9.86 10.64 -17.94
CA GLU A 171 10.93 9.64 -18.08
C GLU A 171 11.86 9.49 -16.87
N LEU A 172 11.60 10.14 -15.74
CA LEU A 172 12.39 10.04 -14.52
C LEU A 172 11.80 8.98 -13.57
N PRO A 173 12.62 8.12 -12.95
CA PRO A 173 12.12 7.15 -11.96
C PRO A 173 11.58 7.89 -10.74
N VAL A 174 10.35 7.57 -10.33
CA VAL A 174 9.71 8.24 -9.19
C VAL A 174 10.23 7.68 -7.87
N TRP A 175 10.39 6.37 -7.76
CA TRP A 175 10.77 5.69 -6.53
C TRP A 175 12.25 5.32 -6.48
N THR A 176 12.86 5.36 -5.30
CA THR A 176 14.24 4.92 -5.08
C THR A 176 14.38 3.40 -5.20
N ALA A 177 13.46 2.65 -4.59
CA ALA A 177 13.42 1.20 -4.68
C ALA A 177 12.83 0.75 -6.03
N GLN A 178 13.71 0.34 -6.95
CA GLN A 178 13.32 0.07 -8.34
C GLN A 178 12.75 -1.33 -8.57
N ALA A 179 13.38 -2.38 -8.06
CA ALA A 179 12.85 -3.74 -8.10
C ALA A 179 13.54 -4.60 -7.04
N GLY A 180 12.85 -5.61 -6.54
CA GLY A 180 13.44 -6.53 -5.58
C GLY A 180 12.43 -7.43 -4.87
N VAL A 181 12.99 -8.20 -3.93
CA VAL A 181 12.24 -9.07 -3.05
C VAL A 181 12.83 -8.98 -1.64
N PHE A 182 11.94 -8.95 -0.65
CA PHE A 182 12.30 -9.03 0.75
C PHE A 182 11.44 -10.10 1.42
N ALA A 183 12.07 -11.04 2.12
CA ALA A 183 11.37 -12.14 2.79
C ALA A 183 11.45 -11.98 4.31
N MET A 184 10.36 -12.33 4.99
CA MET A 184 10.34 -12.40 6.44
C MET A 184 9.36 -13.47 6.93
N PRO A 185 9.54 -14.02 8.15
CA PRO A 185 8.60 -14.99 8.71
C PRO A 185 7.16 -14.46 8.76
N VAL A 186 6.18 -15.30 8.47
CA VAL A 186 4.75 -14.94 8.48
C VAL A 186 4.33 -14.33 9.82
N GLU A 187 4.77 -14.91 10.93
CA GLU A 187 4.45 -14.40 12.28
C GLU A 187 4.98 -12.98 12.49
N ARG A 188 6.18 -12.70 11.98
CA ARG A 188 6.77 -11.37 12.06
C ARG A 188 6.00 -10.38 11.19
N PHE A 189 5.66 -10.76 9.95
CA PHE A 189 4.88 -9.89 9.06
C PHE A 189 3.54 -9.49 9.71
N LEU A 190 2.79 -10.47 10.25
CA LEU A 190 1.52 -10.19 10.94
C LEU A 190 1.70 -9.36 12.20
N TYR A 191 2.78 -9.56 12.95
CA TYR A 191 3.12 -8.72 14.09
C TYR A 191 3.35 -7.26 13.67
N GLU A 192 4.15 -7.02 12.62
CA GLU A 192 4.44 -5.67 12.12
C GLU A 192 3.18 -4.95 11.61
N CYS A 193 2.25 -5.68 10.97
CA CYS A 193 0.94 -5.15 10.58
C CYS A 193 0.11 -4.71 11.81
N ARG A 194 0.03 -5.53 12.86
CA ARG A 194 -0.71 -5.19 14.09
C ARG A 194 -0.07 -4.02 14.82
N ASP A 195 1.25 -4.07 14.99
CA ASP A 195 2.03 -3.00 15.63
C ASP A 195 1.85 -1.66 14.89
N PHE A 196 1.79 -1.68 13.56
CA PHE A 196 1.53 -0.47 12.78
C PHE A 196 0.15 0.15 13.10
N ALA A 197 -0.91 -0.67 13.13
CA ALA A 197 -2.25 -0.22 13.49
C ALA A 197 -2.31 0.33 14.92
N GLU A 198 -1.71 -0.39 15.88
CA GLU A 198 -1.68 -0.02 17.30
C GLU A 198 -0.94 1.30 17.52
N ARG A 199 0.21 1.50 16.85
CA ARG A 199 0.96 2.76 16.91
C ARG A 199 0.15 3.94 16.38
N LEU A 200 -0.54 3.79 15.25
CA LEU A 200 -1.39 4.87 14.73
C LEU A 200 -2.53 5.19 15.70
N LEU A 201 -3.24 4.18 16.19
CA LEU A 201 -4.33 4.37 17.16
C LEU A 201 -3.85 5.05 18.43
N LEU A 202 -2.64 4.72 18.91
CA LEU A 202 -2.04 5.33 20.10
C LEU A 202 -1.64 6.80 19.86
N GLU A 203 -1.08 7.14 18.70
CA GLU A 203 -0.79 8.54 18.37
C GLU A 203 -2.09 9.35 18.24
N MET A 204 -3.12 8.77 17.63
CA MET A 204 -4.42 9.42 17.51
C MET A 204 -5.13 9.60 18.84
N GLU A 205 -5.03 8.63 19.75
CA GLU A 205 -5.50 8.78 21.14
C GLU A 205 -4.87 10.00 21.83
N ARG A 206 -3.56 10.21 21.65
CA ARG A 206 -2.85 11.37 22.21
C ARG A 206 -3.32 12.67 21.57
N ARG A 207 -3.52 12.70 20.24
CA ARG A 207 -4.03 13.89 19.54
C ARG A 207 -5.42 14.26 20.03
N ILE A 208 -6.33 13.29 20.15
CA ILE A 208 -7.69 13.55 20.64
C ILE A 208 -7.64 14.10 22.07
N ALA A 209 -6.78 13.56 22.95
CA ALA A 209 -6.60 14.10 24.30
C ALA A 209 -6.04 15.55 24.31
N MET A 210 -5.16 15.91 23.37
CA MET A 210 -4.71 17.30 23.20
C MET A 210 -5.83 18.23 22.75
N VAL A 211 -6.72 17.76 21.87
CA VAL A 211 -7.92 18.50 21.45
C VAL A 211 -8.88 18.69 22.62
N GLU A 212 -9.18 17.63 23.37
CA GLU A 212 -10.07 17.67 24.54
C GLU A 212 -9.58 18.61 25.65
N SER A 213 -8.26 18.68 25.84
CA SER A 213 -7.65 19.58 26.83
C SER A 213 -7.48 21.03 26.33
N GLY A 214 -7.79 21.31 25.06
CA GLY A 214 -7.56 22.61 24.42
C GLY A 214 -6.08 22.95 24.20
N ALA A 215 -5.18 21.96 24.29
CA ALA A 215 -3.75 22.13 24.04
C ALA A 215 -3.41 22.19 22.54
N ALA A 216 -4.29 21.66 21.68
CA ALA A 216 -4.12 21.72 20.23
C ALA A 216 -4.54 23.10 19.67
N LEU A 217 -3.65 23.74 18.91
CA LEU A 217 -3.93 25.01 18.22
C LEU A 217 -4.25 24.74 16.74
N ALA A 218 -5.31 23.98 16.47
CA ALA A 218 -5.69 23.70 15.08
C ALA A 218 -6.18 24.96 14.36
N GLN A 219 -5.95 24.98 13.04
CA GLN A 219 -6.47 26.04 12.16
C GLN A 219 -7.98 25.91 11.89
N ALA A 220 -8.59 24.81 12.33
CA ALA A 220 -9.95 24.41 12.08
C ALA A 220 -10.65 23.88 13.34
N ASP A 221 -11.98 23.86 13.29
CA ASP A 221 -12.81 23.34 14.36
C ASP A 221 -12.61 21.82 14.50
N MET A 222 -12.70 21.30 15.72
CA MET A 222 -12.56 19.88 16.01
C MET A 222 -13.59 19.51 17.05
N ASP A 223 -14.49 18.60 16.70
CA ASP A 223 -15.47 18.05 17.61
C ASP A 223 -14.88 16.82 18.33
N PRO A 224 -14.50 16.92 19.62
CA PRO A 224 -13.86 15.81 20.32
C PRO A 224 -14.75 14.58 20.43
N GLU A 225 -16.07 14.75 20.54
CA GLU A 225 -17.02 13.63 20.64
C GLU A 225 -17.05 12.84 19.31
N SER A 226 -17.13 13.56 18.19
CA SER A 226 -17.02 12.97 16.86
C SER A 226 -15.68 12.26 16.63
N LEU A 227 -14.56 12.86 17.07
CA LEU A 227 -13.24 12.25 16.95
C LEU A 227 -13.13 10.93 17.75
N ARG A 228 -13.70 10.89 18.97
CA ARG A 228 -13.76 9.68 19.79
C ARG A 228 -14.59 8.58 19.13
N TRP A 229 -15.73 8.94 18.55
CA TRP A 229 -16.56 7.99 17.80
C TRP A 229 -15.84 7.44 16.57
N GLN A 230 -15.13 8.29 15.82
CA GLN A 230 -14.32 7.87 14.68
C GLN A 230 -13.16 6.97 15.10
N GLN A 231 -12.45 7.27 16.19
CA GLN A 231 -11.36 6.44 16.74
C GLN A 231 -11.80 4.99 16.95
N GLU A 232 -12.97 4.77 17.55
CA GLU A 232 -13.49 3.41 17.79
C GLU A 232 -13.97 2.72 16.50
N THR A 233 -14.46 3.50 15.53
CA THR A 233 -14.78 3.00 14.18
C THR A 233 -13.51 2.48 13.50
N TRP A 234 -12.43 3.26 13.51
CA TRP A 234 -11.13 2.88 12.94
C TRP A 234 -10.49 1.70 13.67
N ARG A 235 -10.60 1.65 15.00
CA ARG A 235 -10.15 0.48 15.79
C ARG A 235 -10.85 -0.80 15.32
N THR A 236 -12.18 -0.74 15.20
CA THR A 236 -12.98 -1.89 14.74
C THR A 236 -12.61 -2.29 13.30
N GLU A 237 -12.41 -1.32 12.42
CA GLU A 237 -11.97 -1.57 11.05
C GLU A 237 -10.60 -2.26 11.02
N PHE A 238 -9.61 -1.74 11.77
CA PHE A 238 -8.27 -2.30 11.82
C PHE A 238 -8.24 -3.72 12.37
N ASP A 239 -9.03 -4.01 13.41
CA ASP A 239 -9.16 -5.36 13.95
C ASP A 239 -9.74 -6.34 12.91
N SER A 240 -10.62 -5.86 12.03
CA SER A 240 -11.27 -6.69 11.01
C SER A 240 -10.30 -7.23 9.95
N TYR A 241 -9.20 -6.52 9.65
CA TYR A 241 -8.19 -6.98 8.69
C TYR A 241 -7.43 -8.24 9.12
N PHE A 242 -7.51 -8.58 10.40
CA PHE A 242 -6.89 -9.78 10.93
C PHE A 242 -7.87 -10.95 11.12
N ALA A 243 -9.09 -10.80 10.60
CA ALA A 243 -9.99 -11.93 10.39
C ALA A 243 -9.37 -12.94 9.40
N GLY A 244 -9.85 -14.18 9.42
CA GLY A 244 -9.37 -15.22 8.50
C GLY A 244 -9.60 -14.82 7.03
N TYR A 245 -8.60 -15.06 6.18
CA TYR A 245 -8.72 -14.80 4.74
C TYR A 245 -9.63 -15.82 4.05
N GLN A 246 -10.50 -15.30 3.18
CA GLN A 246 -11.27 -16.07 2.20
C GLN A 246 -11.01 -15.43 0.83
N PRO A 247 -10.53 -16.19 -0.17
CA PRO A 247 -10.28 -15.64 -1.49
C PRO A 247 -11.60 -15.26 -2.15
N GLU A 248 -11.62 -14.12 -2.85
CA GLU A 248 -12.80 -13.68 -3.61
C GLU A 248 -13.17 -14.64 -4.74
N ILE A 249 -12.15 -15.18 -5.43
CA ILE A 249 -12.29 -16.22 -6.44
C ILE A 249 -11.84 -17.56 -5.86
N PRO A 250 -12.68 -18.61 -5.89
CA PRO A 250 -12.29 -19.95 -5.45
C PRO A 250 -11.00 -20.43 -6.13
N TRP A 251 -10.12 -21.07 -5.36
CA TRP A 251 -8.81 -21.49 -5.88
C TRP A 251 -8.89 -22.44 -7.07
N ASP A 252 -9.91 -23.29 -7.17
CA ASP A 252 -10.12 -24.18 -8.32
C ASP A 252 -10.46 -23.40 -9.60
N GLU A 253 -11.19 -22.30 -9.48
CA GLU A 253 -11.46 -21.37 -10.58
C GLU A 253 -10.21 -20.60 -10.99
N ALA A 254 -9.51 -19.99 -10.03
CA ALA A 254 -8.27 -19.27 -10.30
C ALA A 254 -7.20 -20.16 -10.96
N GLN A 255 -7.03 -21.39 -10.48
CA GLN A 255 -6.07 -22.34 -11.05
C GLN A 255 -6.45 -22.77 -12.47
N ARG A 256 -7.74 -23.01 -12.76
CA ARG A 256 -8.19 -23.30 -14.13
C ARG A 256 -7.94 -22.12 -15.06
N ALA A 257 -8.17 -20.90 -14.60
CA ALA A 257 -7.92 -19.70 -15.39
C ALA A 257 -6.43 -19.54 -15.70
N LEU A 258 -5.55 -19.74 -14.70
CA LEU A 258 -4.10 -19.74 -14.88
C LEU A 258 -3.62 -20.83 -15.86
N GLU A 259 -4.16 -22.05 -15.77
CA GLU A 259 -3.86 -23.14 -16.71
C GLU A 259 -4.20 -22.78 -18.15
N LEU A 260 -5.38 -22.19 -18.38
CA LEU A 260 -5.81 -21.77 -19.71
C LEU A 260 -4.90 -20.68 -20.29
N ILE A 261 -4.49 -19.71 -19.47
CA ILE A 261 -3.55 -18.66 -19.87
C ILE A 261 -2.20 -19.29 -20.20
N ALA A 262 -1.65 -20.13 -19.31
CA ALA A 262 -0.36 -20.80 -19.52
C ALA A 262 -0.37 -21.69 -20.78
N ALA A 263 -1.45 -22.44 -21.01
CA ALA A 263 -1.64 -23.27 -22.19
C ALA A 263 -1.70 -22.46 -23.49
N LYS A 264 -2.43 -21.33 -23.51
CA LYS A 264 -2.47 -20.41 -24.68
C LYS A 264 -1.07 -19.86 -25.02
N ARG A 265 -0.15 -19.84 -24.04
CA ARG A 265 1.22 -19.34 -24.18
C ARG A 265 2.29 -20.41 -24.36
N GLY A 266 1.94 -21.69 -24.27
CA GLY A 266 2.91 -22.78 -24.37
C GLY A 266 3.89 -22.84 -23.19
N VAL A 267 3.54 -22.22 -22.06
CA VAL A 267 4.31 -22.24 -20.82
C VAL A 267 3.68 -23.27 -19.88
N PRO A 268 4.45 -24.12 -19.18
CA PRO A 268 3.88 -25.04 -18.20
C PRO A 268 3.26 -24.29 -17.01
N PHE A 269 2.34 -24.93 -16.28
CA PHE A 269 1.82 -24.50 -14.97
C PHE A 269 1.77 -25.70 -14.01
#